data_AF-A0A0T5ZB42-F1
#
_entry.id   AF-A0A0T5ZB42-F1
#
_cell.length_a   1.000
_cell.length_b   1.000
_cell.length_c   1.000
_cell.angle_alpha   90.00
_cell.angle_beta   90.00
_cell.angle_gamma   90.00
#
_symmetry.space_group_name_H-M   'P 1'
#
loop_
_entity.id
_entity.type
_entity.pdbx_description
1 polymer ?
#
loop_
_entity_poly.entity_id
_entity_poly.type
_entity_poly.pdbx_seq_one_letter_code
_entity_poly.pdbx_strand_id
1 'polypeptide(L)'
;CPPGGETTMVALADLLGRDPVPLDAELNADKPRAVALIKEQECIGCTLCIQACPVDAILGAAKQMHVVISEECTGCELCLAPCPVECIVMEPIAEAADNWHWPFPDYNNPEIAAQPQPH
;
A
#
# COMPACT_ATOMS: atom_id res chain seq x y z
N CYS A 1 8.06 0.25 4.28
CA CYS A 1 7.09 -0.49 5.12
C CYS A 1 6.92 -1.91 4.58
N PRO A 2 7.47 -2.93 5.25
CA PRO A 2 7.24 -4.32 4.89
C PRO A 2 5.78 -4.71 5.19
N PRO A 3 5.13 -5.52 4.34
CA PRO A 3 3.78 -6.01 4.61
C PRO A 3 3.79 -6.82 5.91
N GLY A 4 2.92 -6.46 6.86
CA GLY A 4 2.79 -7.14 8.16
C GLY A 4 3.73 -6.65 9.27
N GLY A 5 4.52 -5.61 9.03
CA GLY A 5 5.30 -4.92 10.08
C GLY A 5 6.43 -5.75 10.70
N GLU A 6 6.88 -5.31 11.88
CA GLU A 6 8.03 -5.91 12.59
C GLU A 6 7.75 -7.35 13.04
N THR A 7 6.54 -7.63 13.51
CA THR A 7 6.14 -8.98 13.97
C THR A 7 6.28 -10.01 12.86
N THR A 8 5.83 -9.67 11.65
CA THR A 8 5.95 -10.55 10.47
C THR A 8 7.42 -10.72 10.06
N MET A 9 8.22 -9.65 10.14
CA MET A 9 9.66 -9.74 9.85
C MET A 9 10.39 -10.67 10.83
N VAL A 10 10.10 -10.62 12.14
CA VAL A 10 10.71 -11.52 13.14
C VAL A 10 10.34 -12.97 12.84
N ALA A 11 9.05 -13.25 12.62
CA ALA A 11 8.57 -14.60 12.32
C ALA A 11 9.21 -15.18 11.05
N LEU A 12 9.42 -14.36 10.02
CA LEU A 12 10.13 -14.77 8.81
C LEU A 12 11.62 -15.02 9.06
N ALA A 13 12.28 -14.21 9.88
CA ALA A 13 13.69 -14.38 10.23
C ALA A 13 13.93 -15.72 10.95
N ASP A 14 13.06 -16.05 11.92
CA ASP A 14 13.09 -17.32 12.65
C ASP A 14 12.89 -18.52 11.71
N LEU A 15 11.91 -18.45 10.81
CA LEU A 15 11.63 -19.53 9.86
C LEU A 15 12.79 -19.76 8.87
N LEU A 16 13.46 -18.68 8.45
CA LEU A 16 14.57 -18.73 7.52
C LEU A 16 15.94 -18.97 8.19
N GLY A 17 15.98 -19.04 9.53
CA GLY A 17 17.23 -19.17 10.29
C GLY A 17 18.19 -17.99 10.08
N ARG A 18 17.65 -16.77 9.93
CA ARG A 18 18.42 -15.54 9.78
C ARG A 18 18.23 -14.63 10.99
N ASP A 19 19.24 -13.83 11.28
CA ASP A 19 19.12 -12.79 12.31
C ASP A 19 18.13 -11.69 11.84
N PRO A 20 17.20 -11.24 12.70
CA PRO A 20 16.28 -10.16 12.37
C PRO A 20 17.01 -8.82 12.29
N VAL A 21 16.68 -8.03 11.28
CA VAL A 21 17.23 -6.69 11.07
C VAL A 21 16.17 -5.67 11.47
N PRO A 22 16.43 -4.78 12.45
CA PRO A 22 15.45 -3.78 12.87
C PRO A 22 14.93 -2.94 11.71
N LEU A 23 13.62 -2.68 11.72
CA LEU A 23 13.04 -1.77 10.74
C LEU A 23 13.50 -0.34 11.03
N ASP A 24 14.12 0.29 10.04
CA ASP A 24 14.47 1.71 10.11
C ASP A 24 13.21 2.55 10.22
N ALA A 25 13.06 3.32 11.29
CA ALA A 25 11.86 4.09 11.61
C ALA A 25 11.57 5.21 10.60
N GLU A 26 12.59 5.76 9.94
CA GLU A 26 12.42 6.82 8.95
C GLU A 26 11.99 6.24 7.60
N LEU A 27 12.53 5.08 7.21
CA LEU A 27 12.14 4.38 5.98
C LEU A 27 10.83 3.58 6.11
N ASN A 28 10.40 3.25 7.32
CA ASN A 28 9.25 2.37 7.58
C ASN A 28 8.12 3.05 8.35
N ALA A 29 8.08 4.39 8.38
CA ALA A 29 6.91 5.10 8.90
C ALA A 29 5.62 4.59 8.24
N ASP A 30 4.59 4.39 9.05
CA ASP A 30 3.27 3.99 8.61
C ASP A 30 2.70 5.08 7.71
N LYS A 31 2.63 4.79 6.41
CA LYS A 31 1.91 5.62 5.46
C LYS A 31 0.43 5.28 5.54
N PRO A 32 -0.48 6.28 5.58
CA PRO A 32 -1.90 6.02 5.45
C PRO A 32 -2.18 5.37 4.09
N ARG A 33 -3.22 4.55 4.03
CA ARG A 33 -3.71 3.99 2.77
C ARG A 33 -4.03 5.14 1.81
N ALA A 34 -3.53 5.05 0.59
CA ALA A 34 -3.75 6.06 -0.45
C ALA A 34 -4.08 5.41 -1.79
N VAL A 35 -4.77 6.14 -2.65
CA VAL A 35 -5.06 5.73 -4.04
C VAL A 35 -4.36 6.65 -5.02
N ALA A 36 -3.99 6.11 -6.17
CA ALA A 36 -3.43 6.90 -7.25
C ALA A 36 -4.55 7.69 -7.96
N LEU A 37 -4.25 8.92 -8.38
CA LEU A 37 -5.14 9.79 -9.14
C LEU A 37 -4.37 10.42 -10.29
N ILE A 38 -4.92 10.35 -11.50
CA ILE A 38 -4.29 10.88 -12.71
C ILE A 38 -4.85 12.26 -13.00
N LYS A 39 -3.96 13.26 -13.12
CA LYS A 39 -4.35 14.61 -13.51
C LYS A 39 -4.69 14.65 -15.00
N GLU A 40 -5.97 14.83 -15.27
CA GLU A 40 -6.54 14.72 -16.62
C GLU A 40 -5.88 15.65 -17.63
N GLN A 41 -5.59 16.89 -17.23
CA GLN A 41 -5.03 17.93 -18.12
C GLN A 41 -3.57 17.69 -18.51
N GLU A 42 -2.86 16.84 -17.77
CA GLU A 42 -1.43 16.57 -17.96
C GLU A 42 -1.19 15.21 -18.62
N CYS A 43 -2.17 14.31 -18.58
CA CYS A 43 -2.05 12.96 -19.13
C CYS A 43 -1.97 12.97 -20.67
N ILE A 44 -0.88 12.43 -21.22
CA ILE A 44 -0.66 12.32 -22.67
C ILE A 44 -1.08 10.97 -23.28
N GLY A 45 -1.67 10.06 -22.48
CA GLY A 45 -2.12 8.75 -22.95
C GLY A 45 -0.99 7.82 -23.43
N CYS A 46 0.15 7.78 -22.71
CA CYS A 46 1.34 7.00 -23.10
C CYS A 46 1.26 5.49 -22.81
N THR A 47 0.23 5.04 -22.09
CA THR A 47 -0.02 3.66 -21.61
C THR A 47 1.00 3.01 -20.67
N LEU A 48 2.11 3.69 -20.32
CA LEU A 48 3.15 3.11 -19.44
C LEU A 48 2.66 2.81 -18.02
N CYS A 49 1.76 3.63 -17.47
CA CYS A 49 1.20 3.40 -16.14
C CYS A 49 0.32 2.14 -16.08
N ILE A 50 -0.36 1.79 -17.18
CA ILE A 50 -1.20 0.58 -17.26
C ILE A 50 -0.31 -0.66 -17.14
N GLN A 51 0.80 -0.71 -17.86
CA GLN A 51 1.74 -1.84 -17.80
C GLN A 51 2.42 -1.99 -16.43
N ALA A 52 2.55 -0.90 -15.69
CA ALA A 52 3.14 -0.90 -14.36
C ALA A 52 2.16 -1.26 -13.24
N CYS A 53 0.85 -1.24 -13.51
CA CYS A 53 -0.15 -1.54 -12.50
C CYS A 53 -0.28 -3.06 -12.29
N PRO A 54 0.11 -3.62 -11.14
CA PRO A 54 0.11 -5.08 -10.93
C PRO A 54 -1.29 -5.67 -10.75
N VAL A 55 -2.32 -4.83 -10.59
CA VAL A 55 -3.71 -5.19 -10.30
C VAL A 55 -4.68 -4.66 -11.36
N ASP A 56 -4.16 -4.15 -12.48
CA ASP A 56 -4.96 -3.63 -13.60
C ASP A 56 -6.00 -2.55 -13.22
N ALA A 57 -5.74 -1.77 -12.16
CA ALA A 57 -6.64 -0.72 -11.67
C ALA A 57 -6.67 0.54 -12.56
N ILE A 58 -5.93 0.59 -13.67
CA ILE A 58 -5.84 1.76 -14.55
C ILE A 58 -6.45 1.43 -15.91
N LEU A 59 -7.47 2.20 -16.31
CA LEU A 59 -8.13 2.06 -17.60
C LEU A 59 -7.77 3.20 -18.53
N GLY A 60 -7.68 2.90 -19.82
CA GLY A 60 -7.50 3.90 -20.88
C GLY A 60 -6.97 3.29 -22.16
N ALA A 61 -6.60 4.14 -23.12
CA ALA A 61 -6.06 3.72 -24.40
C ALA A 61 -4.97 4.69 -24.87
N ALA A 62 -4.19 4.26 -25.87
CA ALA A 62 -3.16 5.11 -26.46
C ALA A 62 -3.75 6.45 -26.94
N LYS A 63 -3.10 7.55 -26.56
CA LYS A 63 -3.52 8.94 -26.83
C LYS A 63 -4.88 9.33 -26.23
N GLN A 64 -5.39 8.56 -25.27
CA GLN A 64 -6.56 8.88 -24.48
C GLN A 64 -6.16 9.06 -23.02
N MET A 65 -6.92 9.88 -22.30
CA MET A 65 -6.72 10.07 -20.87
C MET A 65 -6.98 8.74 -20.14
N HIS A 66 -6.10 8.39 -19.18
CA HIS A 66 -6.27 7.21 -18.36
C HIS A 66 -6.88 7.56 -17.01
N VAL A 67 -7.68 6.65 -16.45
CA VAL A 67 -8.39 6.80 -15.18
C VAL A 67 -8.02 5.65 -14.24
N VAL A 68 -7.89 5.94 -12.95
CA VAL A 68 -7.70 4.93 -11.90
C VAL A 68 -9.06 4.54 -11.34
N ILE A 69 -9.35 3.24 -11.24
CA ILE A 69 -10.47 2.70 -10.49
C ILE A 69 -10.03 2.64 -9.03
N SER A 70 -10.48 3.59 -8.21
CA SER A 70 -10.01 3.73 -6.82
C SER A 70 -10.25 2.49 -5.96
N GLU A 71 -11.34 1.76 -6.20
CA GLU A 71 -11.70 0.54 -5.45
C GLU A 71 -10.71 -0.62 -5.68
N GLU A 72 -10.14 -0.71 -6.88
CA GLU A 72 -9.16 -1.75 -7.26
C GLU A 72 -7.72 -1.31 -7.01
N CYS A 73 -7.51 -0.02 -6.71
CA CYS A 73 -6.18 0.53 -6.47
C CYS A 73 -5.65 0.13 -5.08
N THR A 74 -4.50 -0.54 -5.07
CA THR A 74 -3.82 -0.96 -3.82
C THR A 74 -2.91 0.10 -3.22
N GLY A 75 -2.67 1.21 -3.92
CA GLY A 75 -1.78 2.26 -3.45
C GLY A 75 -0.28 1.92 -3.54
N CYS A 76 0.12 0.96 -4.38
CA CYS A 76 1.50 0.45 -4.46
C CYS A 76 2.54 1.43 -5.06
N GLU A 77 2.12 2.62 -5.52
CA GLU A 77 2.99 3.68 -6.07
C GLU A 77 3.80 3.30 -7.34
N LEU A 78 3.72 2.07 -7.85
CA LEU A 78 4.50 1.58 -9.01
C LEU A 78 4.21 2.32 -10.32
N CYS A 79 3.04 2.95 -10.45
CA CYS A 79 2.66 3.71 -11.63
C CYS A 79 3.29 5.12 -11.69
N LEU A 80 3.88 5.62 -10.60
CA LEU A 80 4.45 6.97 -10.54
C LEU A 80 5.68 7.10 -11.44
N ALA A 81 6.71 6.27 -11.22
CA ALA A 81 7.99 6.37 -11.92
C ALA A 81 7.90 6.16 -13.45
N PRO A 82 7.04 5.28 -13.98
CA PRO A 82 6.87 5.11 -15.43
C PRO A 82 6.12 6.26 -16.12
N CYS A 83 5.48 7.18 -15.39
CA CYS A 83 4.74 8.29 -16.00
C CYS A 83 5.71 9.39 -16.47
N PRO A 84 5.91 9.60 -17.78
CA PRO A 84 6.95 10.51 -18.29
C PRO A 84 6.62 12.00 -18.10
N VAL A 85 5.39 12.31 -17.70
CA VAL A 85 4.89 13.65 -17.44
C VAL A 85 4.52 13.85 -15.97
N GLU A 86 4.80 12.86 -15.12
CA GLU A 86 4.64 12.93 -13.66
C GLU A 86 3.23 13.36 -13.21
N CYS A 87 2.20 13.01 -14.00
CA CYS A 87 0.83 13.49 -13.77
C CYS A 87 0.01 12.66 -12.76
N ILE A 88 0.64 11.74 -12.03
CA ILE A 88 -0.03 10.84 -11.08
C ILE A 88 0.30 11.28 -9.65
N VAL A 89 -0.73 11.42 -8.82
CA VAL A 89 -0.61 11.80 -7.40
C VAL A 89 -1.22 10.71 -6.51
N MET A 90 -0.75 10.64 -5.27
CA MET A 90 -1.32 9.75 -4.25
C MET A 90 -2.23 10.55 -3.33
N GLU A 91 -3.48 10.14 -3.22
CA GLU A 91 -4.47 10.75 -2.33
C GLU A 91 -4.79 9.80 -1.18
N PRO A 92 -4.55 10.21 0.09
CA PRO A 92 -4.91 9.41 1.25
C PRO A 92 -6.42 9.16 1.32
N ILE A 93 -6.80 7.93 1.63
CA ILE A 93 -8.19 7.59 1.94
C ILE A 93 -8.41 7.85 3.43
N ALA A 94 -9.38 8.72 3.74
CA ALA A 94 -9.78 8.96 5.12
C ALA A 94 -10.47 7.72 5.71
N GLU A 95 -10.17 7.41 6.97
CA GLU A 95 -10.92 6.42 7.72
C GLU A 95 -12.36 6.90 7.94
N ALA A 96 -13.31 6.09 7.52
CA ALA A 96 -14.74 6.32 7.61
C ALA A 96 -15.43 5.03 8.08
N ALA A 97 -16.69 5.13 8.52
CA ALA A 97 -17.38 3.99 9.15
C ALA A 97 -17.53 2.77 8.22
N ASP A 98 -17.49 2.98 6.90
CA ASP A 98 -17.63 1.97 5.85
C ASP A 98 -16.33 1.28 5.45
N ASN A 99 -15.16 1.90 5.71
CA ASN A 99 -13.84 1.35 5.40
C ASN A 99 -13.00 1.02 6.65
N TRP A 100 -13.57 1.22 7.84
CA TRP A 100 -12.93 0.93 9.11
C TRP A 100 -12.96 -0.56 9.43
N HIS A 101 -11.80 -1.10 9.81
CA HIS A 101 -11.66 -2.48 10.27
C HIS A 101 -11.15 -2.50 11.71
N TRP A 102 -11.70 -3.42 12.51
CA TRP A 102 -11.24 -3.65 13.87
C TRP A 102 -9.76 -4.09 13.85
N PRO A 103 -8.84 -3.39 14.53
CA PRO A 103 -7.43 -3.76 14.55
C PRO A 103 -7.25 -5.10 15.27
N PHE A 104 -6.42 -5.98 14.72
CA PHE A 104 -6.10 -7.23 15.42
C PHE A 104 -5.48 -6.93 16.79
N PRO A 105 -5.88 -7.65 17.86
CA PRO A 105 -5.29 -7.47 19.17
C PRO A 105 -3.79 -7.78 19.10
N ASP A 106 -2.96 -6.88 19.64
CA ASP A 106 -1.57 -7.21 19.88
C ASP A 106 -1.48 -8.11 21.12
N TYR A 107 -1.39 -9.42 20.91
CA TYR A 107 -1.28 -10.40 21.99
C TYR A 107 0.06 -10.32 22.75
N ASN A 108 1.03 -9.55 22.25
CA ASN A 108 2.28 -9.24 22.96
C ASN A 108 2.17 -7.97 23.80
N ASN A 109 1.08 -7.19 23.70
CA ASN A 109 0.81 -6.07 24.58
C ASN A 109 0.58 -6.60 26.01
N PRO A 110 1.37 -6.16 27.02
CA PRO A 110 1.21 -6.61 28.40
C PRO A 110 -0.18 -6.35 29.01
N GLU A 111 -0.95 -5.39 28.46
CA GLU A 111 -2.34 -5.13 28.89
C GLU A 111 -3.35 -6.18 28.36
N ILE A 112 -3.05 -6.82 27.23
CA ILE A 112 -3.91 -7.81 26.55
C ILE A 112 -3.49 -9.25 26.91
N ALA A 113 -2.19 -9.48 27.12
CA ALA A 113 -1.57 -10.79 27.42
C ALA A 113 -2.09 -11.47 28.71
N ALA A 114 -2.88 -10.78 29.54
CA ALA A 114 -3.53 -11.32 30.73
C ALA A 114 -4.80 -12.16 30.44
N GLN A 115 -5.23 -12.26 29.18
CA GLN A 115 -6.42 -13.04 28.79
C GLN A 115 -6.03 -14.43 28.26
N PRO A 116 -6.79 -15.50 28.57
CA PRO A 116 -6.50 -16.85 28.11
C PRO A 116 -6.56 -16.92 26.57
N GLN A 117 -5.50 -17.45 25.97
CA GLN A 117 -5.36 -17.63 24.52
C GLN A 117 -6.45 -18.59 24.00
N PRO A 118 -7.23 -18.24 22.96
CA PRO A 118 -8.14 -19.19 22.32
C PRO A 118 -7.35 -20.27 21.57
N HIS A 119 -7.71 -21.54 21.80
CA HIS A 119 -7.13 -22.73 21.15
C HIS A 119 -7.55 -22.88 19.69
#